data_AF-H2YYI0-F1
#
_entry.id   AF-H2YYI0-F1
#
_cell.length_a   1.000
_cell.length_b   1.000
_cell.length_c   1.000
_cell.angle_alpha   90.00
_cell.angle_beta   90.00
_cell.angle_gamma   90.00
#
_symmetry.space_group_name_H-M   'P 1'
#
loop_
_entity.id
_entity.type
_entity.pdbx_description
1 polymer ?
#
loop_
_entity_poly.entity_id
_entity_poly.type
_entity_poly.pdbx_seq_one_letter_code
_entity_poly.pdbx_strand_id
1 'polypeptide(L)'
;MDQQMKKIQEDFSTRIASKELEHEEKVKRLVKKYETEKVRIEEVHQSQISSLSERFESSEKVVREQHHVEVLQLQKDMLSVEKKMEDTVEKYERELHSREGEMSEQVDKATFRALTAEKKLQDTGMEQTIFQLQAQVTELSKSLAHTQQREREISNYLQEAKTRMSMNSHLADPERVKYLRQVLFEYMMGSEGKTMAKVLVVLMQYPAEEAQKILEKHKLPPKG
;
A
#
# COMPACT_ATOMS: atom_id res chain seq x y z
N MET A 1 -18.48 93.00 -108.29
CA MET A 1 -18.02 91.69 -107.77
C MET A 1 -17.69 91.81 -106.28
N ASP A 2 -16.95 92.83 -105.86
CA ASP A 2 -16.52 93.03 -104.46
C ASP A 2 -17.63 93.13 -103.41
N GLN A 3 -18.76 93.77 -103.72
CA GLN A 3 -19.89 93.84 -102.76
C GLN A 3 -20.52 92.47 -102.46
N GLN A 4 -20.56 91.55 -103.44
CA GLN A 4 -21.10 90.20 -103.22
C GLN A 4 -20.13 89.35 -102.40
N MET A 5 -18.83 89.47 -102.67
CA MET A 5 -17.80 88.79 -101.90
C MET A 5 -17.79 89.25 -100.43
N LYS A 6 -17.94 90.56 -100.19
CA LYS A 6 -18.07 91.13 -98.84
C LYS A 6 -19.29 90.59 -98.08
N LYS A 7 -20.46 90.52 -98.74
CA LYS A 7 -21.68 89.94 -98.14
C LYS A 7 -21.52 88.47 -97.76
N ILE A 8 -20.85 87.67 -98.59
CA ILE A 8 -20.60 86.26 -98.30
C ILE A 8 -19.66 86.11 -97.10
N GLN A 9 -18.64 86.96 -97.00
CA GLN A 9 -17.71 86.96 -95.88
C GLN A 9 -18.40 87.36 -94.57
N GLU A 10 -19.28 88.36 -94.62
CA GLU A 10 -20.11 88.78 -93.47
C GLU A 10 -21.07 87.68 -93.01
N ASP A 11 -21.76 87.00 -93.94
CA ASP A 11 -22.67 85.87 -93.61
C ASP A 11 -21.90 84.68 -93.03
N PHE A 12 -20.75 84.32 -93.61
CA PHE A 12 -19.91 83.24 -93.08
C PHE A 12 -19.39 83.55 -91.66
N SER A 13 -18.92 84.77 -91.43
CA SER A 13 -18.46 85.22 -90.11
C SER A 13 -19.61 85.20 -89.10
N THR A 14 -20.81 85.63 -89.51
CA THR A 14 -22.01 85.59 -88.66
C THR A 14 -22.41 84.16 -88.30
N ARG A 15 -22.34 83.22 -89.25
CA ARG A 15 -22.64 81.80 -89.01
C ARG A 15 -21.64 81.13 -88.06
N ILE A 16 -20.35 81.44 -88.19
CA ILE A 16 -19.33 80.97 -87.26
C ILE A 16 -19.61 81.51 -85.86
N ALA A 17 -19.80 82.82 -85.73
CA ALA A 17 -20.09 83.44 -84.43
C ALA A 17 -21.36 82.86 -83.79
N SER A 18 -22.41 82.60 -84.58
CA SER A 18 -23.64 81.95 -84.10
C SER A 18 -23.41 80.51 -83.63
N LYS A 19 -22.56 79.74 -84.32
CA LYS A 19 -22.22 78.37 -83.91
C LYS A 19 -21.33 78.33 -82.67
N GLU A 20 -20.37 79.24 -82.58
CA GLU A 20 -19.53 79.41 -81.39
C GLU A 20 -20.38 79.75 -80.16
N LEU A 21 -21.35 80.65 -80.30
CA LEU A 21 -22.31 80.98 -79.25
C LEU A 21 -23.13 79.75 -78.83
N GLU A 22 -23.65 78.97 -79.79
CA GLU A 22 -24.41 77.74 -79.52
C GLU A 22 -23.58 76.70 -78.74
N HIS A 23 -22.31 76.54 -79.11
CA HIS A 23 -21.36 75.67 -78.41
C HIS A 23 -21.04 76.17 -77.02
N GLU A 24 -20.81 77.46 -76.85
CA GLU A 24 -20.56 78.09 -75.55
C GLU A 24 -21.75 77.88 -74.61
N GLU A 25 -22.97 78.08 -75.09
CA GLU A 25 -24.19 77.79 -74.33
C GLU A 25 -24.34 76.30 -73.98
N LYS A 26 -23.98 75.40 -74.89
CA LYS A 26 -24.01 73.95 -74.63
C LYS A 26 -23.01 73.57 -73.54
N VAL A 27 -21.79 74.10 -73.59
CA VAL A 27 -20.76 73.88 -72.56
C VAL A 27 -21.22 74.44 -71.21
N LYS A 28 -21.73 75.67 -71.16
CA LYS A 28 -22.29 76.27 -69.94
C LYS A 28 -23.38 75.40 -69.32
N ARG A 29 -24.31 74.87 -70.13
CA ARG A 29 -25.36 73.95 -69.67
C ARG A 29 -24.79 72.64 -69.13
N LEU A 30 -23.80 72.05 -69.78
CA LEU A 30 -23.16 70.82 -69.33
C LEU A 30 -22.41 71.01 -68.01
N VAL A 31 -21.62 72.09 -67.88
CA VAL A 31 -20.91 72.43 -66.64
C VAL A 31 -21.90 72.63 -65.51
N LYS A 32 -23.00 73.38 -65.74
CA LYS A 32 -24.04 73.58 -64.72
C LYS A 32 -24.67 72.26 -64.28
N LYS A 33 -24.99 71.36 -65.22
CA LYS A 33 -25.55 70.04 -64.90
C LYS A 33 -24.57 69.18 -64.12
N TYR A 34 -23.30 69.15 -64.52
CA TYR A 34 -22.25 68.42 -63.81
C TYR A 34 -22.10 68.92 -62.37
N GLU A 35 -22.00 70.24 -62.16
CA GLU A 35 -21.80 70.77 -60.81
C GLU A 35 -23.04 70.55 -59.94
N THR A 36 -24.25 70.66 -60.50
CA THR A 36 -25.49 70.35 -59.77
C THR A 36 -25.55 68.89 -59.34
N GLU A 37 -25.20 67.97 -60.25
CA GLU A 37 -25.22 66.54 -59.98
C GLU A 37 -24.12 66.14 -58.98
N LYS A 38 -22.94 66.75 -59.10
CA LYS A 38 -21.84 66.58 -58.15
C LYS A 38 -22.26 66.97 -56.73
N VAL A 39 -22.83 68.17 -56.56
CA VAL A 39 -23.33 68.62 -55.24
C VAL A 39 -24.42 67.69 -54.72
N ARG A 40 -25.37 67.28 -55.58
CA ARG A 40 -26.43 66.33 -55.20
C ARG A 40 -25.87 65.00 -54.69
N ILE A 41 -24.84 64.46 -55.35
CA ILE A 41 -24.17 63.22 -54.93
C ILE A 41 -23.42 63.44 -53.61
N GLU A 42 -22.70 64.54 -53.46
CA GLU A 42 -22.00 64.90 -52.22
C GLU A 42 -22.97 65.02 -51.03
N GLU A 43 -24.13 65.66 -51.21
CA GLU A 43 -25.17 65.76 -50.19
C GLU A 43 -25.74 64.39 -49.79
N VAL A 44 -26.00 63.51 -50.76
CA VAL A 44 -26.48 62.15 -50.49
C VAL A 44 -25.45 61.35 -49.70
N HIS A 45 -24.18 61.39 -50.11
CA HIS A 45 -23.10 60.70 -49.38
C HIS A 45 -22.92 61.28 -47.98
N GLN A 46 -22.99 62.60 -47.82
CA GLN A 46 -22.88 63.23 -46.51
C GLN A 46 -24.02 62.80 -45.59
N SER A 47 -25.25 62.73 -46.10
CA SER A 47 -26.40 62.24 -45.34
C SER A 47 -26.24 60.76 -44.95
N GLN A 48 -25.77 59.92 -45.87
CA GLN A 48 -25.49 58.50 -45.60
C GLN A 48 -24.43 58.33 -44.51
N ILE A 49 -23.32 59.08 -44.59
CA ILE A 49 -22.26 59.08 -43.60
C ILE A 49 -22.81 59.49 -42.23
N SER A 50 -23.56 60.59 -42.14
CA SER A 50 -24.17 61.03 -40.88
C SER A 50 -25.08 59.95 -40.29
N SER A 51 -25.95 59.34 -41.11
CA SER A 51 -26.86 58.29 -40.62
C SER A 51 -26.13 57.03 -40.14
N LEU A 52 -25.03 56.65 -40.79
CA LEU A 52 -24.23 55.50 -40.38
C LEU A 52 -23.48 55.79 -39.09
N SER A 53 -22.87 56.98 -38.96
CA SER A 53 -22.19 57.41 -37.73
C SER A 53 -23.12 57.37 -36.54
N GLU A 54 -24.33 57.93 -36.66
CA GLU A 54 -25.34 57.90 -35.58
C GLU A 54 -25.71 56.46 -35.18
N ARG A 55 -25.87 55.56 -36.15
CA ARG A 55 -26.16 54.14 -35.88
C ARG A 55 -25.01 53.44 -35.16
N PHE A 56 -23.77 53.71 -35.56
CA PHE A 56 -22.59 53.14 -34.90
C PHE A 56 -22.44 53.66 -33.48
N GLU A 57 -22.58 54.97 -33.26
CA GLU A 57 -22.51 55.58 -31.93
C GLU A 57 -23.60 55.03 -30.99
N SER A 58 -24.83 54.89 -31.50
CA SER A 58 -25.94 54.30 -30.74
C SER A 58 -25.67 52.84 -30.37
N SER A 59 -25.20 52.04 -31.33
CA SER A 59 -24.84 50.64 -31.09
C SER A 59 -23.68 50.50 -30.10
N GLU A 60 -22.64 51.32 -30.24
CA GLU A 60 -21.49 51.33 -29.34
C GLU A 60 -21.90 51.70 -27.91
N LYS A 61 -22.81 52.67 -27.75
CA LYS A 61 -23.35 53.04 -26.44
C LYS A 61 -24.06 51.87 -25.76
N VAL A 62 -24.90 51.13 -26.50
CA VAL A 62 -25.59 49.95 -25.96
C VAL A 62 -24.59 48.87 -25.52
N VAL A 63 -23.60 48.57 -26.35
CA VAL A 63 -22.57 47.56 -26.02
C VAL A 63 -21.75 47.98 -24.80
N ARG A 64 -21.36 49.26 -24.70
CA ARG A 64 -20.64 49.77 -23.52
C ARG A 64 -21.48 49.66 -22.25
N GLU A 65 -22.76 49.99 -22.31
CA GLU A 65 -23.66 49.88 -21.15
C GLU A 65 -23.84 48.42 -20.72
N GLN A 66 -24.04 47.51 -21.68
CA GLN A 66 -24.15 46.07 -21.40
C GLN A 66 -22.89 45.52 -20.73
N HIS A 67 -21.71 45.83 -21.27
CA HIS A 67 -20.44 45.44 -20.67
C HIS A 67 -20.26 46.05 -19.27
N HIS A 68 -20.67 47.30 -19.06
CA HIS A 68 -20.57 47.94 -17.75
C HIS A 68 -21.42 47.20 -16.70
N VAL A 69 -22.66 46.85 -17.04
CA VAL A 69 -23.55 46.08 -16.17
C VAL A 69 -22.98 44.70 -15.87
N GLU A 70 -22.44 44.00 -16.88
CA GLU A 70 -21.83 42.68 -16.70
C GLU A 70 -20.61 42.74 -15.77
N VAL A 71 -19.73 43.74 -15.95
CA VAL A 71 -18.58 43.96 -15.08
C VAL A 71 -19.00 44.21 -13.64
N LEU A 72 -20.02 45.05 -13.41
CA LEU A 72 -20.54 45.31 -12.06
C LEU A 72 -21.12 44.05 -11.42
N GLN A 73 -21.82 43.23 -12.20
CA GLN A 73 -22.38 41.97 -11.70
C GLN A 73 -21.28 40.98 -11.33
N LEU A 74 -20.26 40.82 -12.18
CA LEU A 74 -19.10 39.97 -11.88
C LEU A 74 -18.33 40.45 -10.64
N GLN A 75 -18.15 41.77 -10.47
CA GLN A 75 -17.53 42.34 -9.27
C GLN A 75 -18.33 42.02 -8.01
N LYS A 76 -19.66 42.10 -8.07
CA LYS A 76 -20.54 41.75 -6.97
C LYS A 76 -20.46 40.26 -6.61
N ASP A 77 -20.45 39.39 -7.62
CA ASP A 77 -20.37 37.94 -7.41
C ASP A 77 -19.01 37.54 -6.83
N MET A 78 -17.92 38.17 -7.28
CA MET A 78 -16.58 38.00 -6.73
C MET A 78 -16.54 38.35 -5.23
N LEU A 79 -17.05 39.53 -4.84
CA LEU A 79 -17.15 39.93 -3.43
C LEU A 79 -17.99 38.95 -2.60
N SER A 80 -19.08 38.43 -3.16
CA SER A 80 -19.91 37.44 -2.46
C SER A 80 -19.17 36.11 -2.25
N VAL A 81 -18.34 35.69 -3.20
CA VAL A 81 -17.55 34.45 -3.09
C VAL A 81 -16.40 34.65 -2.10
N GLU A 82 -15.70 35.77 -2.16
CA GLU A 82 -14.64 36.14 -1.22
C GLU A 82 -15.15 36.11 0.22
N LYS A 83 -16.33 36.70 0.48
CA LYS A 83 -16.95 36.66 1.80
C LYS A 83 -17.27 35.24 2.27
N LYS A 84 -17.86 34.40 1.41
CA LYS A 84 -18.17 33.00 1.76
C LYS A 84 -16.89 32.20 2.05
N MET A 85 -15.81 32.49 1.33
CA MET A 85 -14.52 31.87 1.56
C MET A 85 -13.97 32.29 2.92
N GLU A 86 -13.99 33.57 3.25
CA GLU A 86 -13.59 34.11 4.56
C GLU A 86 -14.38 33.48 5.71
N ASP A 87 -15.73 33.45 5.60
CA ASP A 87 -16.61 32.82 6.59
C ASP A 87 -16.27 31.32 6.79
N THR A 88 -15.91 30.62 5.71
CA THR A 88 -15.56 29.19 5.74
C THR A 88 -14.20 28.97 6.40
N VAL A 89 -13.21 29.81 6.09
CA VAL A 89 -11.88 29.77 6.71
C VAL A 89 -12.02 30.01 8.21
N GLU A 90 -12.71 31.07 8.63
CA GLU A 90 -12.91 31.41 10.05
C GLU A 90 -13.64 30.28 10.79
N LYS A 91 -14.61 29.62 10.15
CA LYS A 91 -15.29 28.46 10.73
C LYS A 91 -14.31 27.30 10.99
N TYR A 92 -13.51 26.93 10.00
CA TYR A 92 -12.57 25.80 10.15
C TYR A 92 -11.42 26.11 11.10
N GLU A 93 -10.93 27.34 11.13
CA GLU A 93 -9.93 27.77 12.12
C GLU A 93 -10.47 27.66 13.55
N ARG A 94 -11.72 28.07 13.78
CA ARG A 94 -12.37 27.92 15.09
C ARG A 94 -12.57 26.46 15.47
N GLU A 95 -13.03 25.62 14.54
CA GLU A 95 -13.20 24.18 14.79
C GLU A 95 -11.87 23.48 15.09
N LEU A 96 -10.81 23.80 14.34
CA LEU A 96 -9.47 23.30 14.58
C LEU A 96 -8.97 23.72 15.96
N HIS A 97 -9.07 25.01 16.29
CA HIS A 97 -8.61 25.53 17.58
C HIS A 97 -9.37 24.89 18.76
N SER A 98 -10.69 24.72 18.65
CA SER A 98 -11.50 24.01 19.65
C SER A 98 -11.03 22.56 19.82
N ARG A 99 -10.81 21.86 18.70
CA ARG A 99 -10.41 20.46 18.72
C ARG A 99 -8.98 20.24 19.22
N GLU A 100 -8.07 21.16 18.92
CA GLU A 100 -6.72 21.20 19.49
C GLU A 100 -6.79 21.38 21.01
N GLY A 101 -7.64 22.28 21.51
CA GLY A 101 -7.88 22.48 22.94
C GLY A 101 -8.39 21.21 23.64
N GLU A 102 -9.43 20.57 23.07
CA GLU A 102 -9.98 19.31 23.59
C GLU A 102 -8.94 18.17 23.61
N MET A 103 -8.15 18.06 22.53
CA MET A 103 -7.11 17.05 22.44
C MET A 103 -5.99 17.29 23.45
N SER A 104 -5.56 18.54 23.63
CA SER A 104 -4.58 18.92 24.64
C SER A 104 -5.05 18.51 26.04
N GLU A 105 -6.30 18.82 26.39
CA GLU A 105 -6.86 18.46 27.70
C GLU A 105 -6.94 16.92 27.89
N GLN A 106 -7.29 16.18 26.83
CA GLN A 106 -7.29 14.71 26.88
C GLN A 106 -5.90 14.13 27.08
N VAL A 107 -4.90 14.68 26.38
CA VAL A 107 -3.49 14.28 26.53
C VAL A 107 -3.01 14.57 27.95
N ASP A 108 -3.32 15.73 28.51
CA ASP A 108 -2.97 16.08 29.89
C ASP A 108 -3.60 15.11 30.90
N LYS A 109 -4.90 14.78 30.73
CA LYS A 109 -5.59 13.80 31.57
C LYS A 109 -4.99 12.40 31.47
N ALA A 110 -4.66 11.95 30.25
CA ALA A 110 -4.03 10.64 30.02
C ALA A 110 -2.64 10.59 30.65
N THR A 111 -1.84 11.64 30.48
CA THR A 111 -0.50 11.78 31.05
C THR A 111 -0.55 11.76 32.57
N PHE A 112 -1.46 12.51 33.18
CA PHE A 112 -1.66 12.51 34.64
C PHE A 112 -2.05 11.12 35.18
N ARG A 113 -2.97 10.41 34.49
CA ARG A 113 -3.37 9.05 34.86
C ARG A 113 -2.20 8.07 34.77
N ALA A 114 -1.39 8.16 33.70
CA ALA A 114 -0.22 7.32 33.51
C ALA A 114 0.81 7.54 34.62
N LEU A 115 1.18 8.79 34.90
CA LEU A 115 2.10 9.14 35.99
C LEU A 115 1.59 8.69 37.36
N THR A 116 0.29 8.82 37.61
CA THR A 116 -0.33 8.36 38.86
C THR A 116 -0.27 6.83 38.98
N ALA A 117 -0.48 6.10 37.90
CA ALA A 117 -0.38 4.64 37.88
C ALA A 117 1.07 4.16 38.09
N GLU A 118 2.02 4.80 37.41
CA GLU A 118 3.45 4.54 37.55
C GLU A 118 3.92 4.76 39.00
N LYS A 119 3.55 5.88 39.60
CA LYS A 119 3.84 6.15 41.00
C LYS A 119 3.27 5.09 41.94
N LYS A 120 2.04 4.62 41.71
CA LYS A 120 1.44 3.55 42.53
C LYS A 120 2.18 2.22 42.39
N LEU A 121 2.64 1.86 41.19
CA LEU A 121 3.44 0.65 40.97
C LEU A 121 4.78 0.72 41.71
N GLN A 122 5.39 1.91 41.72
CA GLN A 122 6.61 2.18 42.47
C GLN A 122 6.37 2.12 43.99
N ASP A 123 5.35 2.84 44.49
CA ASP A 123 5.01 2.93 45.92
C ASP A 123 4.60 1.57 46.53
N THR A 124 3.93 0.71 45.75
CA THR A 124 3.54 -0.64 46.19
C THR A 124 4.68 -1.65 46.14
N GLY A 125 5.86 -1.27 45.62
CA GLY A 125 6.99 -2.16 45.46
C GLY A 125 6.71 -3.35 44.53
N MET A 126 5.60 -3.32 43.78
CA MET A 126 5.20 -4.41 42.89
C MET A 126 6.25 -4.66 41.81
N GLU A 127 6.96 -3.62 41.36
CA GLU A 127 8.10 -3.77 40.45
C GLU A 127 9.21 -4.64 41.05
N GLN A 128 9.54 -4.42 42.33
CA GLN A 128 10.54 -5.23 43.03
C GLN A 128 10.05 -6.67 43.23
N THR A 129 8.76 -6.85 43.54
CA THR A 129 8.16 -8.19 43.68
C THR A 129 8.15 -8.94 42.35
N ILE A 130 7.76 -8.29 41.25
CA ILE A 130 7.78 -8.86 39.90
C ILE A 130 9.19 -9.26 39.51
N PHE A 131 10.18 -8.40 39.78
CA PHE A 131 11.59 -8.68 39.52
C PHE A 131 12.09 -9.91 40.31
N GLN A 132 11.76 -10.00 41.59
CA GLN A 132 12.12 -11.15 42.44
C GLN A 132 11.46 -12.45 41.95
N LEU A 133 10.18 -12.39 41.57
CA LEU A 133 9.46 -13.55 41.03
C LEU A 133 10.03 -13.99 39.68
N GLN A 134 10.40 -13.06 38.80
CA GLN A 134 11.09 -13.39 37.55
C GLN A 134 12.44 -14.07 37.79
N ALA A 135 13.21 -13.60 38.78
CA ALA A 135 14.47 -14.24 39.15
C ALA A 135 14.25 -15.68 39.67
N GLN A 136 13.27 -15.90 40.54
CA GLN A 136 12.91 -17.23 41.04
C GLN A 136 12.46 -18.18 39.93
N VAL A 137 11.58 -17.73 39.03
CA VAL A 137 11.13 -18.54 37.89
C VAL A 137 12.32 -18.92 37.01
N THR A 138 13.26 -18.00 36.78
CA THR A 138 14.46 -18.26 35.98
C THR A 138 15.36 -19.30 36.64
N GLU A 139 15.56 -19.22 37.96
CA GLU A 139 16.38 -20.17 38.71
C GLU A 139 15.76 -21.57 38.77
N LEU A 140 14.46 -21.65 39.06
CA LEU A 140 13.71 -22.91 39.03
C LEU A 140 13.74 -23.54 37.63
N SER A 141 13.60 -22.74 36.57
CA SER A 141 13.69 -23.22 35.18
C SER A 141 15.08 -23.81 34.88
N LYS A 142 16.15 -23.17 35.37
CA LYS A 142 17.53 -23.71 35.25
C LYS A 142 17.70 -25.03 35.99
N SER A 143 17.19 -25.12 37.23
CA SER A 143 17.27 -26.35 38.03
C SER A 143 16.49 -27.50 37.41
N LEU A 144 15.30 -27.21 36.87
CA LEU A 144 14.48 -28.19 36.14
C LEU A 144 15.22 -28.70 34.91
N ALA A 145 15.80 -27.81 34.10
CA ALA A 145 16.60 -28.19 32.93
C ALA A 145 17.77 -29.11 33.31
N HIS A 146 18.47 -28.80 34.42
CA HIS A 146 19.56 -29.63 34.91
C HIS A 146 19.08 -31.02 35.39
N THR A 147 17.95 -31.07 36.09
CA THR A 147 17.35 -32.33 36.56
C THR A 147 16.91 -33.20 35.39
N GLN A 148 16.25 -32.61 34.38
CA GLN A 148 15.86 -33.30 33.15
C GLN A 148 17.07 -33.82 32.37
N GLN A 149 18.18 -33.06 32.33
CA GLN A 149 19.42 -33.53 31.72
C GLN A 149 19.96 -34.77 32.45
N ARG A 150 20.03 -34.73 33.79
CA ARG A 150 20.47 -35.86 34.60
C ARG A 150 19.59 -37.10 34.41
N GLU A 151 18.29 -36.91 34.30
CA GLU A 151 17.34 -38.00 34.03
C GLU A 151 17.58 -38.64 32.66
N ARG A 152 17.89 -37.84 31.62
CA ARG A 152 18.30 -38.36 30.30
C ARG A 152 19.59 -39.16 30.38
N GLU A 153 20.58 -38.68 31.14
CA GLU A 153 21.85 -39.39 31.34
C GLU A 153 21.62 -40.75 32.03
N ILE A 154 20.82 -40.79 33.11
CA ILE A 154 20.48 -42.05 33.80
C ILE A 154 19.72 -43.00 32.88
N SER A 155 18.77 -42.48 32.10
CA SER A 155 18.02 -43.27 31.13
C SER A 155 18.94 -43.89 30.07
N ASN A 156 19.93 -43.13 29.59
CA ASN A 156 20.96 -43.64 28.68
C ASN A 156 21.80 -44.74 29.34
N TYR A 157 22.28 -44.54 30.57
CA TYR A 157 23.04 -45.57 31.32
C TYR A 157 22.24 -46.86 31.51
N LEU A 158 20.95 -46.76 31.86
CA LEU A 158 20.07 -47.92 32.01
C LEU A 158 19.83 -48.65 30.68
N GLN A 159 19.69 -47.90 29.58
CA GLN A 159 19.54 -48.49 28.24
C GLN A 159 20.83 -49.19 27.78
N GLU A 160 21.99 -48.61 28.05
CA GLU A 160 23.29 -49.24 27.78
C GLU A 160 23.48 -50.52 28.60
N ALA A 161 23.16 -50.50 29.90
CA ALA A 161 23.23 -51.67 30.77
C ALA A 161 22.30 -52.80 30.29
N LYS A 162 21.06 -52.46 29.89
CA LYS A 162 20.10 -53.42 29.31
C LYS A 162 20.64 -54.06 28.02
N THR A 163 21.28 -53.27 27.17
CA THR A 163 21.87 -53.76 25.90
C THR A 163 23.04 -54.72 26.17
N ARG A 164 23.90 -54.40 27.15
CA ARG A 164 25.01 -55.29 27.55
C ARG A 164 24.53 -56.61 28.17
N MET A 165 23.49 -56.58 29.01
CA MET A 165 22.92 -57.80 29.60
C MET A 165 22.23 -58.70 28.56
N SER A 166 21.62 -58.12 27.53
CA SER A 166 20.96 -58.87 26.46
C SER A 166 21.93 -59.60 25.53
N MET A 167 23.19 -59.17 25.43
CA MET A 167 24.20 -59.75 24.52
C MET A 167 24.95 -60.96 25.12
N ASN A 168 24.91 -61.16 26.44
CA ASN A 168 25.66 -62.22 27.13
C ASN A 168 24.79 -63.33 27.75
N SER A 169 23.46 -63.27 27.60
CA SER A 169 22.57 -64.30 28.18
C SER A 169 22.32 -65.44 27.20
N HIS A 170 23.14 -66.50 27.29
CA HIS A 170 22.88 -67.78 26.62
C HIS A 170 21.65 -68.53 27.17
N LEU A 171 20.98 -67.98 28.19
CA LEU A 171 19.69 -68.44 28.76
C LEU A 171 18.48 -67.70 28.14
N ALA A 172 18.69 -66.91 27.09
CA ALA A 172 17.62 -66.15 26.43
C ALA A 172 16.64 -67.01 25.61
N ASP A 173 16.93 -68.31 25.40
CA ASP A 173 16.06 -69.24 24.66
C ASP A 173 15.17 -70.05 25.65
N PRO A 174 13.87 -69.74 25.74
CA PRO A 174 12.96 -70.37 26.71
C PRO A 174 12.83 -71.89 26.52
N GLU A 175 12.97 -72.40 25.29
CA GLU A 175 12.87 -73.84 25.00
C GLU A 175 14.08 -74.61 25.52
N ARG A 176 15.27 -74.04 25.42
CA ARG A 176 16.50 -74.64 25.98
C ARG A 176 16.44 -74.72 27.49
N VAL A 177 15.91 -73.69 28.16
CA VAL A 177 15.76 -73.68 29.62
C VAL A 177 14.74 -74.74 30.07
N LYS A 178 13.65 -74.93 29.31
CA LYS A 178 12.67 -75.99 29.58
C LYS A 178 13.29 -77.38 29.43
N TYR A 179 14.05 -77.60 28.36
CA TYR A 179 14.74 -78.87 28.13
C TYR A 179 15.82 -79.14 29.20
N LEU A 180 16.63 -78.15 29.55
CA LEU A 180 17.63 -78.27 30.62
C LEU A 180 16.99 -78.63 31.96
N ARG A 181 15.84 -78.03 32.30
CA ARG A 181 15.11 -78.34 33.53
C ARG A 181 14.63 -79.79 33.57
N GLN A 182 14.14 -80.30 32.44
CA GLN A 182 13.71 -81.70 32.32
C GLN A 182 14.89 -82.66 32.53
N VAL A 183 16.01 -82.42 31.84
CA VAL A 183 17.21 -83.27 31.94
C VAL A 183 17.80 -83.23 33.35
N LEU A 184 17.84 -82.06 34.01
CA LEU A 184 18.29 -81.93 35.40
C LEU A 184 17.39 -82.70 36.37
N PHE A 185 16.08 -82.64 36.17
CA PHE A 185 15.13 -83.37 37.00
C PHE A 185 15.34 -84.88 36.88
N GLU A 186 15.43 -85.42 35.67
CA GLU A 186 15.68 -86.85 35.44
C GLU A 186 17.04 -87.30 35.99
N TYR A 187 18.06 -86.47 35.87
CA TYR A 187 19.37 -86.72 36.47
C TYR A 187 19.33 -86.79 38.01
N MET A 188 18.62 -85.87 38.66
CA MET A 188 18.51 -85.80 40.12
C MET A 188 17.62 -86.89 40.71
N MET A 189 16.63 -87.38 39.96
CA MET A 189 15.73 -88.46 40.39
C MET A 189 16.32 -89.87 40.21
N GLY A 190 17.55 -90.00 39.69
CA GLY A 190 18.28 -91.26 39.64
C GLY A 190 17.94 -92.19 38.46
N SER A 191 17.04 -91.77 37.56
CA SER A 191 16.75 -92.48 36.31
C SER A 191 17.88 -92.25 35.31
N GLU A 192 18.59 -93.31 34.92
CA GLU A 192 19.68 -93.27 33.92
C GLU A 192 20.71 -92.15 34.13
N GLY A 193 21.18 -91.94 35.37
CA GLY A 193 22.07 -90.82 35.74
C GLY A 193 23.31 -90.65 34.86
N LYS A 194 23.84 -91.75 34.30
CA LYS A 194 24.99 -91.70 33.37
C LYS A 194 24.63 -91.12 32.00
N THR A 195 23.43 -91.40 31.48
CA THR A 195 22.94 -90.85 30.20
C THR A 195 22.64 -89.36 30.37
N MET A 196 21.93 -89.00 31.44
CA MET A 196 21.58 -87.61 31.71
C MET A 196 22.79 -86.73 32.03
N ALA A 197 23.81 -87.27 32.73
CA ALA A 197 25.08 -86.57 32.90
C ALA A 197 25.75 -86.21 31.56
N LYS A 198 25.73 -87.12 30.57
CA LYS A 198 26.27 -86.82 29.23
C LYS A 198 25.47 -85.72 28.54
N VAL A 199 24.15 -85.80 28.63
CA VAL A 199 23.24 -84.82 28.02
C VAL A 199 23.43 -83.44 28.66
N LEU A 200 23.56 -83.34 29.99
CA LEU A 200 23.82 -82.09 30.71
C LEU A 200 25.16 -81.46 30.34
N VAL A 201 26.21 -82.28 30.28
CA VAL A 201 27.56 -81.84 29.89
C VAL A 201 27.56 -81.24 28.48
N VAL A 202 26.84 -81.86 27.54
CA VAL A 202 26.72 -81.38 26.16
C VAL A 202 25.84 -80.14 26.06
N LEU A 203 24.69 -80.12 26.74
CA LEU A 203 23.77 -78.97 26.78
C LEU A 203 24.42 -77.72 27.35
N MET A 204 25.20 -77.89 28.41
CA MET A 204 25.91 -76.81 29.06
C MET A 204 27.29 -76.53 28.44
N GLN A 205 27.67 -77.29 27.40
CA GLN A 205 28.95 -77.18 26.70
C GLN A 205 30.16 -77.15 27.66
N TYR A 206 30.19 -78.07 28.62
CA TYR A 206 31.31 -78.15 29.55
C TYR A 206 32.63 -78.43 28.80
N PRO A 207 33.74 -77.79 29.21
CA PRO A 207 35.05 -78.10 28.66
C PRO A 207 35.39 -79.59 28.87
N ALA A 208 36.03 -80.21 27.88
CA ALA A 208 36.19 -81.66 27.78
C ALA A 208 36.85 -82.31 29.01
N GLU A 209 37.71 -81.57 29.73
CA GLU A 209 38.38 -82.04 30.96
C GLU A 209 37.41 -82.20 32.15
N GLU A 210 36.48 -81.26 32.32
CA GLU A 210 35.48 -81.31 33.40
C GLU A 210 34.37 -82.32 33.09
N ALA A 211 33.98 -82.38 31.80
CA ALA A 211 33.07 -83.37 31.26
C ALA A 211 33.49 -84.81 31.60
N GLN A 212 34.77 -85.14 31.38
CA GLN A 212 35.30 -86.48 31.65
C GLN A 212 35.30 -86.82 33.15
N LYS A 213 35.68 -85.88 34.03
CA LYS A 213 35.64 -86.09 35.49
C LYS A 213 34.23 -86.39 35.99
N ILE A 214 33.22 -85.70 35.47
CA ILE A 214 31.81 -85.91 35.87
C ILE A 214 31.32 -87.29 35.40
N LEU A 215 31.67 -87.69 34.17
CA LEU A 215 31.26 -88.98 33.59
C LEU A 215 31.98 -90.19 34.22
N GLU A 216 33.19 -90.02 34.73
CA GLU A 216 33.92 -91.08 35.43
C GLU A 216 33.32 -91.41 36.81
N LYS A 217 32.81 -90.41 37.54
CA LYS A 217 32.13 -90.63 38.83
C LYS A 217 30.89 -91.53 38.73
N HIS A 218 30.27 -91.59 37.55
CA HIS A 218 29.10 -92.44 37.27
C HIS A 218 29.44 -93.83 36.67
N LYS A 219 30.72 -94.21 36.56
CA LYS A 219 31.15 -95.54 36.06
C LYS A 219 31.30 -96.62 37.15
N LEU A 220 31.21 -96.27 38.44
CA LEU A 220 31.34 -97.23 39.55
C LEU A 220 29.94 -97.66 40.05
N PRO A 221 29.68 -98.96 40.30
CA PRO A 221 28.37 -99.42 40.77
C PRO A 221 28.10 -98.93 42.20
N PRO A 222 26.81 -98.76 42.58
CA PRO A 222 26.44 -98.14 43.85
C PRO A 222 26.86 -99.04 45.00
N LYS A 223 27.74 -98.56 45.88
CA LYS A 223 27.83 -99.13 47.23
C LYS A 223 26.61 -98.61 47.99
N GLY A 224 25.84 -99.55 48.55
CA GLY A 224 24.59 -99.32 49.27
C GLY A 224 24.76 -98.55 50.58
#